data_AF-W2I362-F1
#
_entry.id   AF-W2I362-F1
#
_cell.length_a   1.000
_cell.length_b   1.000
_cell.length_c   1.000
_cell.angle_alpha   90.00
_cell.angle_beta   90.00
_cell.angle_gamma   90.00
#
_symmetry.space_group_name_H-M   'P 1'
#
loop_
_entity.id
_entity.type
_entity.pdbx_description
1 polymer ?
#
loop_
_entity_poly.entity_id
_entity_poly.type
_entity_poly.pdbx_seq_one_letter_code
_entity_poly.pdbx_strand_id
1 'polypeptide(L)'
;YKGAVLPDGTNIKLWDGKMDAWAPDVHLVGDTYYLYYSAVRDVAFDGHNLAAIGVATSTTMDIGSWKDLGSTGIQSNDSSEFNAIDPDLFVEDGRNYMIFGSYEEGLYQAAMNNPPTSVVPDSYAKLAYEPAGSHADEGANMFKYGDYNYLFYSNGVCCGFDTKKPAAGEEYKIKVCRSKSGVMDFRDSDGKLCTEGGGTIVLESHDNVYGPGGQGVYDDPTYGPIIYYHYVDTTIGYADGQKQFGWNKLDFSSGWPVTTAADTTAQPATTQTTQKN
;
A
#
# COMPACT_ATOMS: atom_id res chain seq x y z
N TYR A 1 -12.16 9.02 -15.59
CA TYR A 1 -12.61 9.32 -14.21
C TYR A 1 -14.12 9.41 -14.18
N LYS A 2 -14.78 8.67 -13.28
CA LYS A 2 -16.26 8.69 -13.14
C LYS A 2 -16.72 9.52 -11.91
N GLY A 3 -15.88 9.68 -10.88
CA GLY A 3 -16.22 10.35 -9.61
C GLY A 3 -15.42 9.78 -8.43
N ALA A 4 -15.46 10.47 -7.28
CA ALA A 4 -14.80 10.04 -6.04
C ALA A 4 -15.70 9.08 -5.24
N VAL A 5 -15.07 8.17 -4.50
CA VAL A 5 -15.75 7.28 -3.54
C VAL A 5 -16.40 8.08 -2.42
N LEU A 6 -15.66 9.04 -1.87
CA LEU A 6 -16.07 9.95 -0.80
C LEU A 6 -16.13 11.39 -1.34
N PRO A 7 -17.21 11.79 -2.04
CA PRO A 7 -17.29 13.10 -2.69
C PRO A 7 -17.25 14.28 -1.71
N ASP A 8 -17.71 14.05 -0.47
CA ASP A 8 -17.71 15.06 0.60
C ASP A 8 -16.47 14.94 1.53
N GLY A 9 -15.52 14.06 1.17
CA GLY A 9 -14.39 13.69 2.02
C GLY A 9 -14.76 12.64 3.07
N THR A 10 -13.79 12.31 3.92
CA THR A 10 -13.96 11.40 5.06
C THR A 10 -14.73 12.06 6.20
N ASN A 11 -15.60 11.31 6.88
CA ASN A 11 -16.27 11.76 8.11
C ASN A 11 -15.37 11.68 9.34
N ILE A 12 -14.18 11.10 9.23
CA ILE A 12 -13.19 11.07 10.31
C ILE A 12 -12.66 12.49 10.51
N LYS A 13 -12.60 12.95 11.76
CA LYS A 13 -12.03 14.25 12.12
C LYS A 13 -11.02 14.08 13.26
N LEU A 14 -9.74 14.26 12.96
CA LEU A 14 -8.65 14.15 13.95
C LEU A 14 -8.16 15.51 14.46
N TRP A 15 -8.48 16.60 13.73
CA TRP A 15 -8.08 17.97 14.06
C TRP A 15 -9.11 18.98 13.52
N ASP A 16 -8.90 20.27 13.77
CA ASP A 16 -9.83 21.33 13.38
C ASP A 16 -9.80 21.71 11.90
N GLY A 17 -8.79 21.26 11.16
CA GLY A 17 -8.67 21.49 9.72
C GLY A 17 -9.34 20.41 8.88
N LYS A 18 -9.04 20.45 7.58
CA LYS A 18 -9.55 19.47 6.61
C LYS A 18 -8.76 18.16 6.68
N MET A 19 -9.45 17.08 6.35
CA MET A 19 -8.85 15.75 6.21
C MET A 19 -8.78 15.39 4.72
N ASP A 20 -7.78 14.60 4.36
CA ASP A 20 -7.61 14.02 3.02
C ASP A 20 -7.65 12.48 3.11
N ALA A 21 -7.92 11.82 1.98
CA ALA A 21 -8.06 10.37 1.87
C ALA A 21 -7.01 9.77 0.92
N TRP A 22 -6.09 8.95 1.46
CA TRP A 22 -4.97 8.37 0.69
C TRP A 22 -4.99 6.84 0.65
N ALA A 23 -4.23 6.29 -0.30
CA ALA A 23 -3.86 4.87 -0.41
C ALA A 23 -5.02 3.91 -0.13
N PRO A 24 -6.06 3.89 -0.99
CA PRO A 24 -7.20 3.04 -0.76
C PRO A 24 -6.89 1.58 -1.09
N ASP A 25 -7.55 0.69 -0.35
CA ASP A 25 -7.57 -0.74 -0.61
C ASP A 25 -9.02 -1.26 -0.62
N VAL A 26 -9.36 -2.18 -1.53
CA VAL A 26 -10.75 -2.61 -1.75
C VAL A 26 -10.87 -4.13 -1.81
N HIS A 27 -11.66 -4.68 -0.90
CA HIS A 27 -11.91 -6.11 -0.79
C HIS A 27 -13.40 -6.44 -0.87
N LEU A 28 -13.73 -7.52 -1.59
CA LEU A 28 -15.05 -8.14 -1.52
C LEU A 28 -15.05 -9.17 -0.39
N VAL A 29 -15.87 -8.95 0.64
CA VAL A 29 -16.08 -9.89 1.75
C VAL A 29 -17.56 -10.27 1.79
N GLY A 30 -17.84 -11.53 1.44
CA GLY A 30 -19.22 -11.97 1.21
C GLY A 30 -19.81 -11.29 -0.03
N ASP A 31 -20.87 -10.52 0.17
CA ASP A 31 -21.57 -9.76 -0.88
C ASP A 31 -21.31 -8.24 -0.82
N THR A 32 -20.39 -7.81 0.05
CA THR A 32 -20.11 -6.41 0.34
C THR A 32 -18.66 -6.07 0.01
N TYR A 33 -18.46 -5.00 -0.74
CA TYR A 33 -17.17 -4.36 -0.94
C TYR A 33 -16.85 -3.47 0.26
N TYR A 34 -15.65 -3.63 0.79
CA TYR A 34 -15.05 -2.81 1.84
C TYR A 34 -13.90 -2.05 1.22
N LEU A 35 -13.94 -0.71 1.29
CA LEU A 35 -12.85 0.16 0.89
C LEU A 35 -12.23 0.75 2.15
N TYR A 36 -11.00 0.37 2.42
CA TYR A 36 -10.18 0.98 3.47
C TYR A 36 -9.41 2.15 2.88
N TYR A 37 -9.20 3.18 3.70
CA TYR A 37 -8.48 4.37 3.27
C TYR A 37 -7.77 5.02 4.44
N SER A 38 -6.70 5.73 4.14
CA SER A 38 -5.98 6.55 5.12
C SER A 38 -6.66 7.90 5.25
N ALA A 39 -7.10 8.28 6.45
CA ALA A 39 -7.56 9.61 6.76
C ALA A 39 -6.42 10.42 7.40
N VAL A 40 -5.87 11.36 6.65
CA VAL A 40 -4.73 12.18 7.06
C VAL A 40 -5.09 13.67 7.04
N ARG A 41 -4.20 14.53 7.53
CA ARG A 41 -4.40 15.98 7.46
C ARG A 41 -4.22 16.46 6.02
N ASP A 42 -5.13 17.29 5.53
CA ASP A 42 -5.04 17.96 4.21
C ASP A 42 -4.08 19.17 4.30
N VAL A 43 -2.81 18.88 4.57
CA VAL A 43 -1.70 19.84 4.58
C VAL A 43 -0.47 19.16 3.97
N ALA A 44 0.43 19.96 3.39
CA ALA A 44 1.73 19.43 3.01
C ALA A 44 2.41 18.81 4.24
N PHE A 45 3.03 17.63 4.06
CA PHE A 45 3.64 16.82 5.12
C PHE A 45 4.40 17.71 6.11
N ASP A 46 3.82 17.91 7.30
CA ASP A 46 4.31 18.85 8.31
C ASP A 46 4.95 18.14 9.50
N GLY A 47 5.23 16.84 9.34
CA GLY A 47 5.91 16.00 10.32
C GLY A 47 5.01 15.48 11.43
N HIS A 48 3.69 15.69 11.33
CA HIS A 48 2.74 15.13 12.29
C HIS A 48 2.28 13.73 11.87
N ASN A 49 2.28 12.82 12.84
CA ASN A 49 1.80 11.44 12.68
C ASN A 49 0.32 11.35 13.12
N LEU A 50 -0.54 12.21 12.56
CA LEU A 50 -1.97 12.23 12.90
C LEU A 50 -2.79 11.59 11.77
N ALA A 51 -3.05 10.30 11.91
CA ALA A 51 -3.76 9.51 10.90
C ALA A 51 -4.75 8.51 11.51
N ALA A 52 -5.65 8.02 10.67
CA ALA A 52 -6.57 6.93 11.01
C ALA A 52 -6.91 6.12 9.77
N ILE A 53 -7.14 4.82 9.94
CA ILE A 53 -7.68 3.98 8.86
C ILE A 53 -9.20 4.02 8.94
N GLY A 54 -9.83 4.54 7.89
CA GLY A 54 -11.28 4.53 7.71
C GLY A 54 -11.75 3.34 6.86
N VAL A 55 -13.06 3.11 6.87
CA VAL A 55 -13.69 2.10 6.02
C VAL A 55 -15.02 2.59 5.45
N ALA A 56 -15.21 2.43 4.15
CA ALA A 56 -16.47 2.64 3.45
C ALA A 56 -16.97 1.32 2.85
N THR A 57 -18.28 1.16 2.70
CA THR A 57 -18.86 -0.06 2.10
C THR A 57 -19.75 0.23 0.91
N SER A 58 -19.82 -0.71 -0.02
CA SER A 58 -20.72 -0.69 -1.18
C SER A 58 -21.08 -2.12 -1.58
N THR A 59 -22.25 -2.31 -2.20
CA THR A 59 -22.62 -3.60 -2.82
C THR A 59 -22.39 -3.63 -4.33
N THR A 60 -22.03 -2.49 -4.97
CA THR A 60 -21.89 -2.40 -6.43
C THR A 60 -20.60 -1.74 -6.90
N MET A 61 -19.82 -1.13 -6.00
CA MET A 61 -18.69 -0.24 -6.28
C MET A 61 -19.03 1.04 -7.07
N ASP A 62 -20.30 1.26 -7.44
CA ASP A 62 -20.69 2.44 -8.19
C ASP A 62 -20.50 3.71 -7.38
N ILE A 63 -20.23 4.82 -8.07
CA ILE A 63 -20.17 6.13 -7.43
C ILE A 63 -21.51 6.47 -6.80
N GLY A 64 -21.47 7.02 -5.59
CA GLY A 64 -22.66 7.33 -4.80
C GLY A 64 -23.29 6.13 -4.08
N SER A 65 -22.81 4.90 -4.32
CA SER A 65 -23.24 3.71 -3.55
C SER A 65 -22.42 3.52 -2.26
N TRP A 66 -21.28 4.18 -2.15
CA TRP A 66 -20.36 4.07 -1.02
C TRP A 66 -20.92 4.76 0.21
N LYS A 67 -20.95 4.01 1.32
CA LYS A 67 -21.29 4.50 2.64
C LYS A 67 -20.05 4.52 3.52
N ASP A 68 -19.60 5.71 3.88
CA ASP A 68 -18.53 5.87 4.87
C ASP A 68 -19.01 5.41 6.27
N LEU A 69 -18.25 4.53 6.91
CA LEU A 69 -18.49 4.04 8.26
C LEU A 69 -17.57 4.70 9.30
N GLY A 70 -16.65 5.56 8.86
CA GLY A 70 -15.68 6.24 9.70
C GLY A 70 -14.50 5.35 10.08
N SER A 71 -13.92 5.62 11.25
CA SER A 71 -12.69 4.99 11.72
C SER A 71 -12.88 3.51 12.06
N THR A 72 -11.92 2.69 11.64
CA THR A 72 -11.77 1.30 12.09
C THR A 72 -11.30 1.17 13.54
N GLY A 73 -10.82 2.26 14.14
CA GLY A 73 -10.18 2.28 15.45
C GLY A 73 -8.65 2.20 15.40
N ILE A 74 -8.05 1.93 14.24
CA ILE A 74 -6.60 2.05 14.02
C ILE A 74 -6.29 3.52 13.77
N GLN A 75 -5.55 4.14 14.69
CA GLN A 75 -5.23 5.57 14.67
C GLN A 75 -3.84 5.81 15.22
N SER A 76 -3.17 6.86 14.75
CA SER A 76 -1.88 7.33 15.23
C SER A 76 -1.93 8.81 15.63
N ASN A 77 -1.00 9.17 16.51
CA ASN A 77 -0.63 10.54 16.87
C ASN A 77 0.91 10.61 16.97
N ASP A 78 1.47 11.79 17.24
CA ASP A 78 2.92 12.03 17.32
C ASP A 78 3.67 11.20 18.39
N SER A 79 2.97 10.48 19.27
CA SER A 79 3.56 9.54 20.24
C SER A 79 3.38 8.07 19.89
N SER A 80 2.74 7.76 18.77
CA SER A 80 2.47 6.39 18.33
C SER A 80 3.72 5.78 17.69
N GLU A 81 3.92 4.49 17.88
CA GLU A 81 5.04 3.76 17.25
C GLU A 81 4.85 3.64 15.73
N PHE A 82 3.61 3.64 15.24
CA PHE A 82 3.30 3.50 13.83
C PHE A 82 2.58 4.74 13.28
N ASN A 83 2.60 4.89 11.96
CA ASN A 83 1.70 5.78 11.24
C ASN A 83 0.51 4.99 10.69
N ALA A 84 -0.72 5.37 11.06
CA ALA A 84 -1.95 4.65 10.73
C ALA A 84 -2.47 4.96 9.31
N ILE A 85 -1.64 4.66 8.30
CA ILE A 85 -1.94 4.82 6.88
C ILE A 85 -1.58 3.56 6.08
N ASP A 86 -1.86 3.58 4.79
CA ASP A 86 -1.60 2.53 3.81
C ASP A 86 -2.24 1.18 4.20
N PRO A 87 -3.57 1.13 4.38
CA PRO A 87 -4.26 -0.09 4.75
C PRO A 87 -4.24 -1.16 3.63
N ASP A 88 -4.16 -2.42 4.04
CA ASP A 88 -4.36 -3.61 3.21
C ASP A 88 -5.08 -4.69 4.03
N LEU A 89 -6.27 -5.13 3.57
CA LEU A 89 -7.02 -6.17 4.27
C LEU A 89 -6.51 -7.56 3.88
N PHE A 90 -5.87 -8.24 4.81
CA PHE A 90 -5.44 -9.61 4.63
C PHE A 90 -6.40 -10.60 5.31
N VAL A 91 -6.86 -11.62 4.57
CA VAL A 91 -7.72 -12.68 5.09
C VAL A 91 -6.98 -14.02 5.06
N GLU A 92 -6.74 -14.59 6.24
CA GLU A 92 -6.02 -15.86 6.39
C GLU A 92 -6.79 -16.81 7.30
N ASP A 93 -7.10 -18.01 6.80
CA ASP A 93 -7.89 -19.03 7.50
C ASP A 93 -9.21 -18.48 8.09
N GLY A 94 -9.87 -17.57 7.36
CA GLY A 94 -11.13 -16.93 7.76
C GLY A 94 -10.99 -15.86 8.84
N ARG A 95 -9.76 -15.47 9.22
CA ARG A 95 -9.48 -14.35 10.12
C ARG A 95 -9.05 -13.14 9.31
N ASN A 96 -9.54 -11.97 9.71
CA ASN A 96 -9.25 -10.70 9.06
C ASN A 96 -8.10 -10.00 9.81
N TYR A 97 -7.15 -9.47 9.06
CA TYR A 97 -6.04 -8.67 9.55
C TYR A 97 -5.98 -7.39 8.73
N MET A 98 -5.84 -6.25 9.39
CA MET A 98 -5.46 -5.01 8.72
C MET A 98 -3.95 -4.91 8.76
N ILE A 99 -3.31 -4.89 7.59
CA ILE A 99 -1.90 -4.57 7.43
C ILE A 99 -1.82 -3.06 7.15
N PHE A 100 -0.85 -2.37 7.73
CA PHE A 100 -0.72 -0.91 7.59
C PHE A 100 0.66 -0.43 8.03
N GLY A 101 0.96 0.84 7.81
CA GLY A 101 2.17 1.48 8.30
C GLY A 101 2.93 2.24 7.22
N SER A 102 3.57 3.32 7.64
CA SER A 102 4.48 4.11 6.81
C SER A 102 5.50 4.78 7.73
N TYR A 103 6.78 4.53 7.46
CA TYR A 103 7.91 5.08 8.20
C TYR A 103 7.84 4.68 9.69
N GLU A 104 8.15 5.61 10.61
CA GLU A 104 8.10 5.41 12.06
C GLU A 104 8.83 4.12 12.49
N GLU A 105 8.19 3.27 13.29
CA GLU A 105 8.71 1.97 13.70
C GLU A 105 8.38 0.83 12.73
N GLY A 106 7.89 1.15 11.53
CA GLY A 106 7.72 0.23 10.40
C GLY A 106 6.28 -0.17 10.09
N LEU A 107 6.14 -1.37 9.53
CA LEU A 107 4.87 -1.94 9.06
C LEU A 107 4.28 -2.84 10.13
N TYR A 108 2.97 -2.75 10.33
CA TYR A 108 2.23 -3.44 11.37
C TYR A 108 1.06 -4.21 10.80
N GLN A 109 0.53 -5.12 11.61
CA GLN A 109 -0.81 -5.67 11.44
C GLN A 109 -1.61 -5.48 12.72
N ALA A 110 -2.93 -5.56 12.60
CA ALA A 110 -3.86 -5.74 13.70
C ALA A 110 -4.97 -6.71 13.30
N ALA A 111 -5.47 -7.51 14.25
CA ALA A 111 -6.63 -8.36 13.99
C ALA A 111 -7.88 -7.49 13.84
N MET A 112 -8.74 -7.84 12.90
CA MET A 112 -10.01 -7.15 12.63
C MET A 112 -11.19 -8.04 13.03
N ASN A 113 -12.28 -7.43 13.46
CA ASN A 113 -13.53 -8.13 13.73
C ASN A 113 -14.12 -8.74 12.43
N ASN A 114 -15.20 -9.53 12.58
CA ASN A 114 -15.99 -9.99 11.44
C ASN A 114 -17.45 -9.51 11.62
N PRO A 115 -17.96 -8.59 10.78
CA PRO A 115 -17.32 -8.00 9.60
C PRO A 115 -16.08 -7.12 9.92
N PRO A 116 -15.15 -6.95 8.97
CA PRO A 116 -13.85 -6.28 9.19
C PRO A 116 -13.94 -4.74 9.24
N THR A 117 -14.90 -4.20 9.99
CA THR A 117 -15.09 -2.75 10.11
C THR A 117 -14.40 -2.13 11.32
N SER A 118 -13.90 -2.93 12.25
CA SER A 118 -13.21 -2.43 13.43
C SER A 118 -12.10 -3.36 13.91
N VAL A 119 -11.07 -2.77 14.51
CA VAL A 119 -9.93 -3.48 15.07
C VAL A 119 -10.29 -4.23 16.35
N VAL A 120 -9.65 -5.37 16.56
CA VAL A 120 -9.63 -6.07 17.85
C VAL A 120 -8.61 -5.36 18.75
N PRO A 121 -9.00 -4.88 19.94
CA PRO A 121 -8.09 -4.17 20.83
C PRO A 121 -6.81 -4.95 21.14
N ASP A 122 -5.69 -4.22 21.30
CA ASP A 122 -4.39 -4.74 21.75
C ASP A 122 -3.83 -5.90 20.88
N SER A 123 -4.15 -5.91 19.58
CA SER A 123 -3.77 -6.99 18.65
C SER A 123 -2.64 -6.61 17.67
N TYR A 124 -1.94 -5.51 17.94
CA TYR A 124 -0.92 -4.97 17.05
C TYR A 124 0.36 -5.83 17.06
N ALA A 125 0.95 -6.05 15.88
CA ALA A 125 2.25 -6.70 15.74
C ALA A 125 3.04 -6.11 14.59
N LYS A 126 4.34 -5.84 14.82
CA LYS A 126 5.27 -5.35 13.79
C LYS A 126 5.65 -6.48 12.83
N LEU A 127 5.66 -6.19 11.53
CA LEU A 127 5.93 -7.12 10.44
C LEU A 127 7.26 -6.84 9.74
N ALA A 128 7.60 -5.56 9.53
CA ALA A 128 8.83 -5.13 8.89
C ALA A 128 9.28 -3.76 9.43
N TYR A 129 10.57 -3.47 9.33
CA TYR A 129 11.18 -2.22 9.76
C TYR A 129 12.52 -1.99 9.10
N GLU A 130 12.73 -0.80 8.55
CA GLU A 130 14.01 -0.31 8.05
C GLU A 130 14.78 0.38 9.18
N PRO A 131 15.84 -0.21 9.77
CA PRO A 131 16.57 0.40 10.86
C PRO A 131 17.44 1.60 10.43
N ALA A 132 17.69 1.78 9.13
CA ALA A 132 18.51 2.87 8.63
C ALA A 132 17.69 4.14 8.34
N GLY A 133 18.40 5.27 8.34
CA GLY A 133 17.88 6.54 7.82
C GLY A 133 16.61 7.00 8.49
N SER A 134 15.59 7.32 7.67
CA SER A 134 14.26 7.76 8.11
C SER A 134 13.27 6.61 8.28
N HIS A 135 13.73 5.36 8.33
CA HIS A 135 12.89 4.17 8.47
C HIS A 135 11.87 3.98 7.34
N ALA A 136 12.27 4.32 6.11
CA ALA A 136 11.39 4.53 4.97
C ALA A 136 10.77 3.26 4.37
N ASP A 137 10.03 2.47 5.16
CA ASP A 137 9.15 1.40 4.68
C ASP A 137 7.69 1.86 4.74
N GLU A 138 6.91 1.65 3.68
CA GLU A 138 5.48 2.00 3.62
C GLU A 138 4.71 1.19 2.55
N GLY A 139 3.41 1.43 2.40
CA GLY A 139 2.62 0.86 1.32
C GLY A 139 2.59 -0.67 1.33
N ALA A 140 2.30 -1.28 2.48
CA ALA A 140 2.27 -2.73 2.62
C ALA A 140 1.15 -3.38 1.81
N ASN A 141 1.40 -4.54 1.21
CA ASN A 141 0.39 -5.39 0.59
C ASN A 141 0.72 -6.86 0.83
N MET A 142 -0.24 -7.62 1.37
CA MET A 142 -0.08 -9.03 1.67
C MET A 142 -0.65 -9.90 0.55
N PHE A 143 0.15 -10.85 0.06
CA PHE A 143 -0.26 -11.76 -0.99
C PHE A 143 0.08 -13.21 -0.66
N LYS A 144 -0.92 -14.09 -0.68
CA LYS A 144 -0.73 -15.53 -0.47
C LYS A 144 -0.45 -16.24 -1.77
N TYR A 145 0.67 -16.97 -1.84
CA TYR A 145 1.02 -17.79 -2.99
C TYR A 145 1.70 -19.09 -2.58
N GLY A 146 1.08 -20.22 -2.95
CA GLY A 146 1.50 -21.54 -2.48
C GLY A 146 1.46 -21.63 -0.95
N ASP A 147 2.55 -22.09 -0.35
CA ASP A 147 2.67 -22.29 1.11
C ASP A 147 3.14 -21.04 1.88
N TYR A 148 3.23 -19.89 1.22
CA TYR A 148 3.79 -18.67 1.79
C TYR A 148 2.85 -17.48 1.62
N ASN A 149 2.92 -16.59 2.59
CA ASN A 149 2.38 -15.25 2.56
C ASN A 149 3.54 -14.29 2.31
N TYR A 150 3.39 -13.42 1.33
CA TYR A 150 4.40 -12.46 0.89
C TYR A 150 3.95 -11.06 1.28
N LEU A 151 4.76 -10.40 2.12
CA LEU A 151 4.60 -9.00 2.48
C LEU A 151 5.41 -8.17 1.48
N PHE A 152 4.72 -7.59 0.51
CA PHE A 152 5.30 -6.58 -0.38
C PHE A 152 5.18 -5.21 0.28
N TYR A 153 6.20 -4.39 0.12
CA TYR A 153 6.20 -3.02 0.63
C TYR A 153 7.15 -2.16 -0.19
N SER A 154 6.90 -0.87 -0.20
CA SER A 154 7.84 0.08 -0.77
C SER A 154 8.86 0.52 0.27
N ASN A 155 10.10 0.68 -0.17
CA ASN A 155 11.22 1.16 0.62
C ASN A 155 11.88 2.37 -0.07
N GLY A 156 12.29 3.38 0.69
CA GLY A 156 12.96 4.58 0.18
C GLY A 156 12.02 5.77 -0.05
N VAL A 157 12.53 6.80 -0.72
CA VAL A 157 11.82 8.08 -0.88
C VAL A 157 10.91 8.04 -2.11
N CYS A 158 9.59 8.22 -1.93
CA CYS A 158 8.56 8.15 -2.98
C CYS A 158 8.36 9.43 -3.81
N CYS A 159 8.76 10.57 -3.26
CA CYS A 159 8.07 11.82 -3.54
C CYS A 159 9.00 13.03 -3.62
N GLY A 160 8.50 14.13 -4.22
CA GLY A 160 9.25 15.37 -4.40
C GLY A 160 10.42 15.29 -5.39
N PHE A 161 10.41 14.31 -6.29
CA PHE A 161 11.51 14.07 -7.23
C PHE A 161 11.74 15.22 -8.23
N ASP A 162 10.75 16.06 -8.44
CA ASP A 162 10.81 17.28 -9.24
C ASP A 162 11.55 18.43 -8.54
N THR A 163 11.64 18.39 -7.20
CA THR A 163 12.37 19.38 -6.40
C THR A 163 13.72 18.87 -5.90
N LYS A 164 13.77 17.64 -5.38
CA LYS A 164 14.98 17.02 -4.85
C LYS A 164 14.94 15.51 -5.03
N LYS A 165 15.84 14.99 -5.87
CA LYS A 165 16.05 13.56 -5.98
C LYS A 165 16.89 13.04 -4.81
N PRO A 166 16.57 11.87 -4.24
CA PRO A 166 17.43 11.21 -3.27
C PRO A 166 18.74 10.73 -3.93
N ALA A 167 19.68 10.24 -3.14
CA ALA A 167 20.88 9.59 -3.67
C ALA A 167 20.47 8.35 -4.47
N ALA A 168 21.29 7.95 -5.47
CA ALA A 168 20.98 6.78 -6.27
C ALA A 168 20.86 5.52 -5.40
N GLY A 169 19.75 4.81 -5.56
CA GLY A 169 19.40 3.64 -4.75
C GLY A 169 18.61 3.96 -3.48
N GLU A 170 18.39 5.23 -3.14
CA GLU A 170 17.56 5.66 -2.00
C GLU A 170 16.16 6.13 -2.44
N GLU A 171 15.91 6.21 -3.75
CA GLU A 171 14.56 6.35 -4.27
C GLU A 171 13.71 5.10 -4.02
N TYR A 172 12.41 5.30 -4.16
CA TYR A 172 11.40 4.26 -4.01
C TYR A 172 11.71 2.99 -4.81
N LYS A 173 11.54 1.86 -4.14
CA LYS A 173 11.67 0.52 -4.72
C LYS A 173 10.77 -0.44 -3.96
N ILE A 174 10.40 -1.53 -4.59
CA ILE A 174 9.56 -2.56 -4.00
C ILE A 174 10.45 -3.65 -3.42
N LYS A 175 10.28 -3.94 -2.14
CA LYS A 175 10.86 -5.07 -1.43
C LYS A 175 9.77 -6.10 -1.10
N VAL A 176 10.21 -7.31 -0.78
CA VAL A 176 9.35 -8.39 -0.32
C VAL A 176 10.01 -9.21 0.78
N CYS A 177 9.17 -9.67 1.70
CA CYS A 177 9.49 -10.71 2.65
C CYS A 177 8.43 -11.81 2.59
N ARG A 178 8.71 -13.00 3.11
CA ARG A 178 7.70 -14.05 3.21
C ARG A 178 7.68 -14.75 4.56
N SER A 179 6.53 -15.30 4.89
CA SER A 179 6.30 -16.13 6.06
C SER A 179 5.36 -17.29 5.71
N LYS A 180 5.57 -18.46 6.32
CA LYS A 180 4.61 -19.57 6.24
C LYS A 180 3.38 -19.33 7.13
N SER A 181 3.55 -18.68 8.27
CA SER A 181 2.45 -18.41 9.21
C SER A 181 1.64 -17.18 8.83
N GLY A 182 2.18 -16.31 7.98
CA GLY A 182 1.49 -15.16 7.37
C GLY A 182 1.26 -13.94 8.24
N VAL A 183 1.44 -14.06 9.54
CA VAL A 183 1.16 -12.97 10.50
C VAL A 183 2.37 -12.67 11.39
N MET A 184 3.53 -13.28 11.13
CA MET A 184 4.78 -13.05 11.88
C MET A 184 5.95 -13.73 11.18
N ASP A 185 7.18 -13.49 11.65
CA ASP A 185 8.41 -14.16 11.17
C ASP A 185 8.63 -13.99 9.66
N PHE A 186 8.37 -12.79 9.15
CA PHE A 186 8.68 -12.43 7.78
C PHE A 186 10.19 -12.30 7.60
N ARG A 187 10.71 -13.01 6.61
CA ARG A 187 12.13 -13.04 6.27
C ARG A 187 12.34 -12.77 4.80
N ASP A 188 13.53 -12.32 4.43
CA ASP A 188 13.97 -12.18 3.03
C ASP A 188 14.62 -13.45 2.49
N SER A 189 15.18 -13.37 1.27
CA SER A 189 15.82 -14.51 0.59
C SER A 189 17.08 -15.02 1.26
N ASP A 190 17.73 -14.17 2.04
CA ASP A 190 18.93 -14.51 2.81
C ASP A 190 18.59 -14.99 4.23
N GLY A 191 17.29 -14.99 4.59
CA GLY A 191 16.78 -15.46 5.87
C GLY A 191 16.81 -14.41 6.99
N LYS A 192 17.13 -13.15 6.67
CA LYS A 192 17.14 -12.05 7.64
C LYS A 192 15.70 -11.65 7.98
N LEU A 193 15.46 -11.35 9.25
CA LEU A 193 14.15 -10.86 9.70
C LEU A 193 13.86 -9.48 9.11
N CYS A 194 12.65 -9.29 8.62
CA CYS A 194 12.25 -8.00 8.05
C CYS A 194 12.00 -6.95 9.13
N THR A 195 11.73 -7.36 10.37
CA THR A 195 11.76 -6.47 11.54
C THR A 195 13.17 -6.00 11.92
N GLU A 196 14.22 -6.52 11.27
CA GLU A 196 15.62 -6.16 11.48
C GLU A 196 16.25 -5.54 10.20
N GLY A 197 15.42 -5.09 9.25
CA GLY A 197 15.86 -4.54 7.97
C GLY A 197 16.22 -5.59 6.93
N GLY A 198 15.62 -6.78 7.00
CA GLY A 198 15.57 -7.70 5.87
C GLY A 198 14.65 -7.17 4.77
N GLY A 199 14.81 -7.68 3.55
CA GLY A 199 13.89 -7.42 2.43
C GLY A 199 14.53 -7.69 1.08
N THR A 200 13.95 -8.61 0.31
CA THR A 200 14.40 -8.94 -1.05
C THR A 200 13.88 -7.89 -2.03
N ILE A 201 14.74 -7.27 -2.84
CA ILE A 201 14.31 -6.31 -3.87
C ILE A 201 13.56 -7.06 -4.98
N VAL A 202 12.38 -6.56 -5.35
CA VAL A 202 11.53 -7.09 -6.43
C VAL A 202 11.56 -6.18 -7.66
N LEU A 203 11.54 -4.87 -7.44
CA LEU A 203 11.57 -3.87 -8.50
C LEU A 203 12.21 -2.58 -7.98
N GLU A 204 13.18 -2.05 -8.71
CA GLU A 204 13.83 -0.77 -8.41
C GLU A 204 13.95 0.06 -9.69
N SER A 205 14.47 1.29 -9.60
CA SER A 205 14.67 2.13 -10.77
C SER A 205 15.54 1.46 -11.83
N HIS A 206 15.10 1.51 -13.08
CA HIS A 206 15.81 1.00 -14.25
C HIS A 206 15.32 1.72 -15.51
N ASP A 207 16.16 1.85 -16.53
CA ASP A 207 15.81 2.50 -17.79
C ASP A 207 15.08 3.84 -17.59
N ASN A 208 13.82 3.95 -18.05
CA ASN A 208 12.97 5.12 -17.86
C ASN A 208 12.03 5.03 -16.65
N VAL A 209 12.03 3.91 -15.91
CA VAL A 209 11.25 3.70 -14.69
C VAL A 209 12.05 4.20 -13.50
N TYR A 210 11.57 5.25 -12.83
CA TYR A 210 12.21 5.81 -11.65
C TYR A 210 11.27 5.80 -10.45
N GLY A 211 11.75 5.31 -9.30
CA GLY A 211 10.98 5.26 -8.06
C GLY A 211 9.69 4.43 -8.14
N PRO A 212 9.69 3.17 -8.62
CA PRO A 212 8.48 2.35 -8.62
C PRO A 212 8.06 1.93 -7.20
N GLY A 213 6.78 2.07 -6.88
CA GLY A 213 6.22 1.63 -5.59
C GLY A 213 4.74 1.94 -5.41
N GLY A 214 4.27 1.99 -4.16
CA GLY A 214 2.84 2.07 -3.81
C GLY A 214 2.06 0.93 -4.43
N GLN A 215 2.62 -0.28 -4.30
CA GLN A 215 2.23 -1.45 -5.07
C GLN A 215 1.06 -2.21 -4.45
N GLY A 216 0.35 -2.94 -5.29
CA GLY A 216 -0.46 -4.08 -4.87
C GLY A 216 -0.19 -5.30 -5.73
N VAL A 217 -0.49 -6.47 -5.19
CA VAL A 217 -0.33 -7.76 -5.87
C VAL A 217 -1.69 -8.43 -5.96
N TYR A 218 -2.00 -8.92 -7.16
CA TYR A 218 -3.29 -9.49 -7.49
C TYR A 218 -3.10 -10.76 -8.33
N ASP A 219 -3.87 -11.81 -8.01
CA ASP A 219 -3.91 -13.02 -8.83
C ASP A 219 -4.90 -12.81 -9.98
N ASP A 220 -4.38 -12.38 -11.13
CA ASP A 220 -5.19 -12.07 -12.30
C ASP A 220 -5.68 -13.37 -12.98
N PRO A 221 -6.98 -13.47 -13.33
CA PRO A 221 -7.55 -14.69 -13.90
C PRO A 221 -6.97 -15.07 -15.28
N THR A 222 -6.32 -14.14 -15.97
CA THR A 222 -5.70 -14.35 -17.28
C THR A 222 -4.18 -14.50 -17.18
N TYR A 223 -3.54 -13.69 -16.35
CA TYR A 223 -2.09 -13.56 -16.31
C TYR A 223 -1.43 -14.23 -15.10
N GLY A 224 -2.22 -14.72 -14.15
CA GLY A 224 -1.74 -15.19 -12.85
C GLY A 224 -1.30 -14.02 -11.96
N PRO A 225 -0.39 -14.24 -11.00
CA PRO A 225 0.09 -13.19 -10.12
C PRO A 225 0.71 -12.02 -10.89
N ILE A 226 0.18 -10.83 -10.68
CA ILE A 226 0.74 -9.57 -11.17
C ILE A 226 1.03 -8.63 -10.02
N ILE A 227 2.01 -7.76 -10.21
CA ILE A 227 2.25 -6.60 -9.36
C ILE A 227 1.90 -5.34 -10.15
N TYR A 228 1.15 -4.43 -9.55
CA TYR A 228 0.88 -3.11 -10.11
C TYR A 228 1.43 -2.04 -9.18
N TYR A 229 1.82 -0.90 -9.74
CA TYR A 229 2.50 0.17 -9.00
C TYR A 229 2.40 1.49 -9.76
N HIS A 230 2.77 2.58 -9.10
CA HIS A 230 3.04 3.83 -9.78
C HIS A 230 4.56 4.06 -9.92
N TYR A 231 4.96 4.83 -10.92
CA TYR A 231 6.37 5.18 -11.13
C TYR A 231 6.49 6.53 -11.86
N VAL A 232 7.69 7.11 -11.84
CA VAL A 232 8.04 8.22 -12.72
C VAL A 232 8.61 7.70 -14.02
N ASP A 233 7.97 8.03 -15.15
CA ASP A 233 8.58 7.91 -16.47
C ASP A 233 9.51 9.12 -16.70
N THR A 234 10.82 8.87 -16.69
CA THR A 234 11.84 9.93 -16.82
C THR A 234 11.81 10.65 -18.17
N THR A 235 11.09 10.11 -19.16
CA THR A 235 10.88 10.75 -20.47
C THR A 235 9.67 11.70 -20.49
N ILE A 236 8.80 11.64 -19.48
CA ILE A 236 7.60 12.49 -19.36
C ILE A 236 7.84 13.64 -18.38
N GLY A 237 8.26 13.33 -17.16
CA GLY A 237 8.48 14.33 -16.10
C GLY A 237 8.25 13.77 -14.70
N TYR A 238 8.75 14.51 -13.71
CA TYR A 238 8.85 14.06 -12.31
C TYR A 238 7.73 14.58 -11.40
N ALA A 239 6.83 15.44 -11.89
CA ALA A 239 5.75 15.99 -11.07
C ALA A 239 4.73 14.90 -10.70
N ASP A 240 4.07 15.02 -9.55
CA ASP A 240 3.15 13.99 -9.04
C ASP A 240 2.03 13.64 -10.04
N GLY A 241 1.46 14.64 -10.73
CA GLY A 241 0.44 14.44 -11.75
C GLY A 241 0.93 13.82 -13.07
N GLN A 242 2.25 13.56 -13.20
CA GLN A 242 2.87 12.91 -14.36
C GLN A 242 3.30 11.47 -14.07
N LYS A 243 3.16 10.99 -12.84
CA LYS A 243 3.42 9.58 -12.49
C LYS A 243 2.53 8.66 -13.32
N GLN A 244 3.10 7.56 -13.77
CA GLN A 244 2.44 6.58 -14.62
C GLN A 244 2.04 5.35 -13.81
N PHE A 245 1.04 4.62 -14.29
CA PHE A 245 0.67 3.31 -13.79
C PHE A 245 1.48 2.23 -14.54
N GLY A 246 2.10 1.33 -13.79
CA GLY A 246 2.85 0.19 -14.31
C GLY A 246 2.33 -1.12 -13.72
N TRP A 247 2.54 -2.22 -14.43
CA TRP A 247 2.33 -3.55 -13.89
C TRP A 247 3.25 -4.57 -14.57
N ASN A 248 3.54 -5.67 -13.87
CA ASN A 248 4.36 -6.79 -14.35
C ASN A 248 3.77 -8.12 -13.86
N LYS A 249 4.03 -9.21 -14.60
CA LYS A 249 3.79 -10.57 -14.08
C LYS A 249 4.85 -10.89 -13.03
N LEU A 250 4.46 -11.62 -11.98
CA LEU A 250 5.35 -12.19 -10.99
C LEU A 250 5.60 -13.67 -11.30
N ASP A 251 6.87 -14.04 -11.45
CA ASP A 251 7.28 -15.44 -11.50
C ASP A 251 7.87 -15.86 -10.14
N PHE A 252 7.35 -16.95 -9.58
CA PHE A 252 7.77 -17.53 -8.30
C PHE A 252 8.62 -18.81 -8.48
N SER A 253 8.93 -19.21 -9.72
CA SER A 253 9.61 -20.49 -10.03
C SER A 253 11.00 -20.63 -9.40
N SER A 254 11.67 -19.51 -9.12
CA SER A 254 12.96 -19.46 -8.40
C SER A 254 12.84 -19.69 -6.89
N GLY A 255 11.61 -19.71 -6.36
CA GLY A 255 11.31 -19.73 -4.94
C GLY A 255 11.08 -18.35 -4.33
N TRP A 256 11.33 -17.26 -5.06
CA TRP A 256 11.01 -15.87 -4.69
C TRP A 256 10.36 -15.15 -5.88
N PRO A 257 9.48 -14.16 -5.64
CA PRO A 257 8.87 -13.40 -6.73
C PRO A 257 9.91 -12.58 -7.48
N VAL A 258 9.91 -12.71 -8.80
CA VAL A 258 10.70 -11.91 -9.72
C VAL A 258 9.76 -11.26 -10.72
N THR A 259 9.97 -9.98 -11.01
CA THR A 259 9.22 -9.31 -12.07
C THR A 259 9.66 -9.84 -13.43
N THR A 260 8.69 -10.14 -14.28
CA THR A 260 8.94 -10.45 -15.68
C THR A 260 8.27 -9.39 -16.55
N ALA A 261 8.77 -9.22 -17.77
CA ALA A 261 8.21 -8.23 -18.68
C ALA A 261 6.70 -8.46 -18.82
N ALA A 262 5.91 -7.40 -18.64
CA ALA A 262 4.49 -7.45 -18.98
C ALA A 262 4.34 -7.80 -20.45
N ASP A 263 3.31 -8.58 -20.78
CA ASP A 263 2.97 -8.85 -22.17
C ASP A 263 2.58 -7.51 -22.80
N THR A 264 3.47 -6.94 -23.63
CA THR A 264 3.33 -5.57 -24.17
C THR A 264 2.07 -5.38 -25.04
N THR A 265 1.33 -6.45 -25.32
CA THR A 265 0.02 -6.42 -25.98
C THR A 265 -1.14 -6.07 -25.05
N ALA A 266 -0.92 -6.05 -23.73
CA ALA A 266 -1.94 -5.85 -22.70
C ALA A 266 -1.73 -4.53 -21.92
N GLN A 267 -1.71 -3.40 -22.63
CA GLN A 267 -2.07 -2.15 -21.97
C GLN A 267 -3.60 -2.16 -21.76
N PRO A 268 -4.12 -2.11 -20.52
CA PRO A 268 -5.53 -1.79 -20.33
C PRO A 268 -5.80 -0.43 -20.98
N ALA A 269 -6.94 -0.32 -21.68
CA ALA A 269 -7.30 0.85 -22.46
C ALA A 269 -7.09 2.14 -21.65
N THR A 270 -6.11 2.94 -22.07
CA THR A 270 -5.87 4.27 -21.53
C THR A 270 -7.10 5.14 -21.84
N THR A 271 -7.97 5.36 -20.85
CA THR A 271 -8.82 6.55 -20.88
C THR A 271 -7.91 7.76 -20.77
N GLN A 272 -7.65 8.41 -21.90
CA GLN A 272 -7.04 9.73 -21.98
C GLN A 272 -7.76 10.67 -21.01
N THR A 273 -7.10 11.06 -19.93
CA THR A 273 -7.49 12.18 -19.09
C THR A 273 -7.01 13.46 -19.78
N THR A 274 -7.92 14.15 -20.47
CA THR A 274 -7.74 15.57 -20.75
C THR A 274 -7.70 16.32 -19.42
N GLN A 275 -6.52 16.81 -19.04
CA GLN A 275 -6.36 17.85 -18.03
C GLN A 275 -7.20 19.08 -18.41
N LYS A 276 -7.96 19.60 -17.45
CA LYS A 276 -8.31 21.02 -17.42
C LYS A 276 -8.08 21.55 -16.01
N ASN A 277 -7.29 22.62 -15.99
CA ASN A 277 -6.93 23.56 -14.92
C ASN A 277 -7.82 23.58 -13.68
#